data_AF-A0A8T0R3W8-F1
#
_entry.id   AF-A0A8T0R3W8-F1
#
_cell.length_a   1.000
_cell.length_b   1.000
_cell.length_c   1.000
_cell.angle_alpha   90.00
_cell.angle_beta   90.00
_cell.angle_gamma   90.00
#
_symmetry.space_group_name_H-M   'P 1'
#
loop_
_entity.id
_entity.type
_entity.pdbx_description
1 polymer ?
#
loop_
_entity_poly.entity_id
_entity_poly.type
_entity_poly.pdbx_seq_one_letter_code
_entity_poly.pdbx_strand_id
1 'polypeptide(L)'
;MVHVENLGDKYKDHDPDALDLFKECHYSKKKEGYTPAVQLAITEMENKQSTLVEGEQPKSATEVVADVLAENTKKNQFLQNVGIQAARPRSKVQNIEVQLEAEKRDNAELREQMAVLSKKVQETEQTRIKEQEEMKRKQAEMDAKLAIVLSQIRPN
;
A
#
# COMPACT_ATOMS: atom_id res chain seq x y z
N MET A 1 -37.56 -22.78 -11.29
CA MET A 1 -37.27 -21.63 -12.16
C MET A 1 -37.96 -20.41 -11.54
N VAL A 2 -37.24 -19.68 -10.67
CA VAL A 2 -37.75 -18.42 -10.11
C VAL A 2 -37.89 -17.44 -11.26
N HIS A 3 -39.11 -16.98 -11.49
CA HIS A 3 -39.43 -16.04 -12.56
C HIS A 3 -38.80 -14.70 -12.19
N VAL A 4 -37.74 -14.32 -12.91
CA VAL A 4 -37.17 -12.97 -12.88
C VAL A 4 -38.05 -12.11 -13.78
N GLU A 5 -39.31 -11.94 -13.39
CA GLU A 5 -40.19 -10.97 -14.02
C GLU A 5 -40.00 -9.64 -13.29
N ASN A 6 -39.53 -8.65 -14.06
CA ASN A 6 -39.50 -7.21 -13.76
C ASN A 6 -38.18 -6.62 -13.21
N LEU A 7 -37.07 -6.80 -13.94
CA LEU A 7 -35.81 -6.05 -13.75
C LEU A 7 -35.87 -4.60 -14.30
N GLY A 8 -36.78 -4.31 -15.22
CA GLY A 8 -36.68 -3.13 -16.09
C GLY A 8 -37.15 -1.79 -15.51
N ASP A 9 -37.89 -1.77 -14.41
CA ASP A 9 -38.59 -0.53 -13.96
C ASP A 9 -37.99 0.13 -12.70
N LYS A 10 -37.08 -0.53 -11.97
CA LYS A 10 -36.48 0.00 -10.72
C LYS A 10 -35.14 0.72 -10.90
N TYR A 11 -34.38 0.36 -11.93
CA TYR A 11 -32.99 0.80 -12.12
C TYR A 11 -32.86 1.62 -13.40
N LYS A 12 -33.66 2.68 -13.52
CA LYS A 12 -33.76 3.48 -14.76
C LYS A 12 -32.52 4.35 -15.04
N ASP A 13 -31.69 4.59 -14.03
CA ASP A 13 -30.57 5.54 -14.10
C ASP A 13 -29.18 4.92 -13.86
N HIS A 14 -29.08 3.67 -13.38
CA HIS A 14 -27.80 2.98 -13.22
C HIS A 14 -27.94 1.46 -13.32
N ASP A 15 -26.89 0.79 -13.80
CA ASP A 15 -26.82 -0.68 -13.83
C ASP A 15 -26.68 -1.22 -12.40
N PRO A 16 -27.53 -2.18 -11.97
CA PRO A 16 -27.50 -2.72 -10.61
C PRO A 16 -26.16 -3.41 -10.33
N ASP A 17 -25.59 -3.18 -9.15
CA ASP A 17 -24.35 -3.82 -8.75
C ASP A 17 -24.57 -5.27 -8.24
N ALA A 18 -23.48 -5.97 -7.89
CA ALA A 18 -23.55 -7.35 -7.43
C ALA A 18 -24.38 -7.51 -6.13
N LEU A 19 -24.36 -6.51 -5.26
CA LEU A 19 -25.10 -6.51 -4.00
C LEU A 19 -26.58 -6.20 -4.24
N ASP A 20 -26.90 -5.30 -5.17
CA ASP A 20 -28.27 -5.02 -5.62
C ASP A 20 -28.94 -6.28 -6.17
N LEU A 21 -28.24 -6.97 -7.07
CA LEU A 21 -28.72 -8.23 -7.64
C LEU A 21 -28.90 -9.30 -6.56
N PHE A 22 -28.01 -9.34 -5.56
CA PHE A 22 -28.12 -10.27 -4.44
C PHE A 22 -29.36 -10.01 -3.58
N LYS A 23 -29.60 -8.75 -3.23
CA LYS A 23 -30.79 -8.31 -2.51
C LYS A 23 -32.06 -8.66 -3.28
N GLU A 24 -32.18 -8.26 -4.54
CA GLU A 24 -33.38 -8.53 -5.33
C GLU A 24 -33.64 -10.04 -5.51
N CYS A 25 -32.59 -10.84 -5.71
CA CYS A 25 -32.73 -12.30 -5.86
C CYS A 25 -33.21 -13.01 -4.59
N HIS A 26 -32.87 -12.50 -3.41
CA HIS A 26 -33.23 -13.12 -2.14
C HIS A 26 -34.43 -12.48 -1.44
N TYR A 27 -34.98 -11.39 -1.99
CA TYR A 27 -36.16 -10.73 -1.44
C TYR A 27 -37.42 -11.54 -1.68
N SER A 28 -38.17 -11.84 -0.60
CA SER A 28 -39.44 -12.53 -0.72
C SER A 28 -40.60 -11.55 -0.72
N LYS A 29 -41.25 -11.37 -1.88
CA LYS A 29 -42.49 -10.56 -1.97
C LYS A 29 -43.62 -11.11 -1.09
N LYS A 30 -43.68 -12.44 -0.89
CA LYS A 30 -44.70 -13.10 -0.05
C LYS A 30 -44.51 -12.86 1.44
N LYS A 31 -43.26 -12.72 1.89
CA LYS A 31 -42.90 -12.50 3.29
C LYS A 31 -42.49 -11.05 3.57
N GLU A 32 -42.57 -10.20 2.55
CA GLU A 32 -42.09 -8.81 2.56
C GLU A 32 -40.72 -8.64 3.23
N GLY A 33 -39.75 -9.49 2.87
CA GLY A 33 -38.43 -9.42 3.50
C GLY A 33 -37.47 -10.55 3.15
N TYR A 34 -36.35 -10.57 3.88
CA TYR A 34 -35.27 -11.53 3.74
C TYR A 34 -35.34 -12.63 4.80
N THR A 35 -34.69 -13.76 4.55
CA THR A 35 -34.44 -14.73 5.61
C THR A 35 -33.36 -14.21 6.57
N PRO A 36 -33.34 -14.63 7.85
CA PRO A 36 -32.32 -14.17 8.80
C PRO A 36 -30.88 -14.38 8.31
N ALA A 37 -30.59 -15.51 7.64
CA ALA A 37 -29.27 -15.80 7.08
C ALA A 37 -28.89 -14.84 5.95
N VAL A 38 -29.84 -14.52 5.05
CA VAL A 38 -29.61 -13.56 3.97
C VAL A 38 -29.41 -12.16 4.53
N GLN A 39 -30.18 -11.77 5.54
CA GLN A 39 -30.07 -10.45 6.14
C GLN A 39 -28.72 -10.24 6.82
N LEU A 40 -28.21 -11.28 7.51
CA LEU A 40 -26.86 -11.27 8.06
C LEU A 40 -25.80 -11.10 6.96
N ALA A 41 -25.93 -11.84 5.86
CA ALA A 41 -25.00 -11.73 4.73
C ALA A 41 -25.03 -10.34 4.08
N ILE A 42 -26.22 -9.73 3.94
CA ILE A 42 -26.36 -8.37 3.41
C ILE A 42 -25.64 -7.37 4.32
N THR A 43 -25.87 -7.44 5.64
CA THR A 43 -25.21 -6.55 6.61
C THR A 43 -23.69 -6.74 6.59
N GLU A 44 -23.21 -7.97 6.45
CA GLU A 44 -21.78 -8.25 6.33
C GLU A 44 -21.18 -7.62 5.07
N MET A 45 -21.86 -7.74 3.92
CA MET A 45 -21.43 -7.11 2.66
C MET A 45 -21.38 -5.59 2.77
N GLU A 46 -22.42 -4.96 3.32
CA GLU A 46 -22.47 -3.50 3.52
C GLU A 46 -21.34 -3.00 4.43
N ASN A 47 -21.04 -3.74 5.50
CA ASN A 47 -19.93 -3.42 6.39
C ASN A 47 -18.58 -3.53 5.66
N LYS A 48 -18.31 -4.63 4.95
CA LYS A 48 -17.05 -4.83 4.22
C LYS A 48 -16.86 -3.82 3.07
N GLN A 49 -17.94 -3.31 2.50
CA GLN A 49 -17.90 -2.27 1.47
C GLN A 49 -17.65 -0.87 2.05
N SER A 50 -18.08 -0.63 3.30
CA SER A 50 -17.89 0.65 4.01
C SER A 50 -16.54 0.76 4.71
N THR A 51 -15.88 -0.36 5.02
CA THR A 51 -14.55 -0.34 5.63
C THR A 51 -13.49 0.05 4.59
N LEU A 52 -13.04 1.31 4.65
CA LEU A 52 -11.76 1.71 4.07
C LEU A 52 -10.65 1.22 5.01
N VAL A 53 -9.87 0.21 4.59
CA VAL A 53 -8.61 -0.10 5.27
C VAL A 53 -7.61 0.96 4.80
N GLU A 54 -7.07 1.74 5.75
CA GLU A 54 -6.10 2.80 5.46
C GLU A 54 -4.89 2.20 4.73
N GLY A 55 -4.74 2.52 3.44
CA GLY A 55 -3.67 2.01 2.57
C GLY A 55 -4.08 0.94 1.53
N GLU A 56 -5.29 0.39 1.55
CA GLU A 56 -5.80 -0.51 0.51
C GLU A 56 -6.78 0.19 -0.45
N GLN A 57 -6.83 -0.22 -1.72
CA GLN A 57 -7.90 0.22 -2.62
C GLN A 57 -9.27 -0.25 -2.09
N PRO A 58 -10.32 0.58 -2.17
CA PRO A 58 -11.66 0.16 -1.79
C PRO A 58 -12.10 -1.04 -2.63
N LYS A 59 -12.55 -2.11 -1.95
CA LYS A 59 -13.04 -3.31 -2.62
C LYS A 59 -14.30 -3.01 -3.41
N SER A 60 -14.39 -3.55 -4.62
CA SER A 60 -15.60 -3.43 -5.42
C SER A 60 -16.75 -4.25 -4.82
N ALA A 61 -18.01 -3.86 -5.10
CA ALA A 61 -19.19 -4.60 -4.65
C ALA A 61 -19.13 -6.09 -5.05
N THR A 62 -18.62 -6.38 -6.25
CA THR A 62 -18.42 -7.75 -6.76
C THR A 62 -17.44 -8.55 -5.91
N GLU A 63 -16.32 -7.96 -5.49
CA GLU A 63 -15.33 -8.63 -4.64
C GLU A 63 -15.87 -8.90 -3.24
N VAL A 64 -16.59 -7.92 -2.67
CA VAL A 64 -17.22 -8.07 -1.36
C VAL A 64 -18.27 -9.19 -1.36
N VAL A 65 -19.14 -9.23 -2.38
CA VAL A 65 -20.13 -10.30 -2.53
C VAL A 65 -19.44 -11.65 -2.75
N ALA A 66 -18.36 -11.71 -3.54
CA ALA A 66 -17.62 -12.95 -3.75
C ALA A 66 -17.01 -13.49 -2.45
N ASP A 67 -16.36 -12.63 -1.66
CA ASP A 67 -15.72 -12.98 -0.38
C ASP A 67 -16.76 -13.52 0.63
N VAL A 68 -17.85 -12.78 0.85
CA VAL A 68 -18.90 -13.19 1.81
C VAL A 68 -19.56 -14.51 1.38
N LEU A 69 -19.81 -14.69 0.08
CA LEU A 69 -20.41 -15.93 -0.42
C LEU A 69 -19.45 -17.12 -0.35
N ALA A 70 -18.15 -16.91 -0.51
CA ALA A 70 -17.14 -17.95 -0.35
C ALA A 70 -17.00 -18.41 1.11
N GLU A 71 -17.12 -17.48 2.07
CA GLU A 71 -17.10 -17.77 3.51
C GLU A 71 -18.37 -18.52 3.96
N ASN A 72 -19.53 -18.14 3.42
CA ASN A 72 -20.82 -18.71 3.82
C ASN A 72 -21.21 -19.99 3.06
N THR A 73 -20.67 -20.26 1.86
CA THR A 73 -21.09 -21.41 1.03
C THR A 73 -19.94 -21.96 0.17
N LYS A 74 -19.65 -23.26 0.34
CA LYS A 74 -18.49 -23.94 -0.30
C LYS A 74 -18.44 -23.95 -1.84
N LYS A 75 -19.57 -23.69 -2.53
CA LYS A 75 -19.67 -23.69 -4.01
C LYS A 75 -20.72 -22.70 -4.49
N ASN A 76 -20.59 -21.43 -4.10
CA ASN A 76 -21.54 -20.42 -4.53
C ASN A 76 -21.35 -20.08 -6.03
N GLN A 77 -22.43 -20.14 -6.82
CA GLN A 77 -22.45 -19.79 -8.26
C GLN A 77 -23.28 -18.54 -8.54
N PHE A 78 -23.64 -17.77 -7.52
CA PHE A 78 -24.53 -16.62 -7.63
C PHE A 78 -24.02 -15.60 -8.64
N LEU A 79 -22.78 -15.12 -8.50
CA LEU A 79 -22.19 -14.12 -9.38
C LEU A 79 -22.20 -14.60 -10.85
N GLN A 80 -21.86 -15.87 -11.08
CA GLN A 80 -21.95 -16.47 -12.41
C GLN A 80 -23.38 -16.52 -12.95
N ASN A 81 -24.36 -16.87 -12.11
CA ASN A 81 -25.77 -16.97 -12.48
C ASN A 81 -26.40 -15.62 -12.80
N VAL A 82 -25.91 -14.53 -12.19
CA VAL A 82 -26.34 -13.15 -12.49
C VAL A 82 -25.51 -12.49 -13.61
N GLY A 83 -24.66 -13.26 -14.30
CA GLY A 83 -23.86 -12.78 -15.43
C GLY A 83 -22.63 -11.96 -15.04
N ILE A 84 -22.32 -11.86 -13.75
CA ILE A 84 -21.14 -11.15 -13.25
C ILE A 84 -19.96 -12.13 -13.22
N GLN A 85 -18.97 -11.88 -14.08
CA GLN A 85 -17.68 -12.53 -13.96
C GLN A 85 -16.96 -11.93 -12.76
N ALA A 86 -17.05 -12.61 -11.61
CA ALA A 86 -16.13 -12.33 -10.50
C ALA A 86 -14.72 -12.38 -11.07
N ALA A 87 -13.95 -11.30 -10.90
CA ALA A 87 -12.54 -11.32 -11.26
C ALA A 87 -11.96 -12.58 -10.65
N ARG A 88 -11.49 -13.50 -11.53
CA ARG A 88 -10.92 -14.80 -11.15
C ARG A 88 -10.14 -14.61 -9.86
N PRO A 89 -10.34 -15.42 -8.79
CA PRO A 89 -9.61 -15.24 -7.56
C PRO A 89 -8.13 -15.23 -7.90
N ARG A 90 -7.52 -14.04 -8.01
CA ARG A 90 -6.09 -13.90 -8.02
C ARG A 90 -5.76 -14.28 -6.61
N SER A 91 -5.35 -15.53 -6.43
CA SER A 91 -5.03 -16.08 -5.12
C SER A 91 -4.24 -15.02 -4.37
N LYS A 92 -4.64 -14.67 -3.15
CA LYS A 92 -3.98 -13.62 -2.34
C LYS A 92 -2.45 -13.76 -2.38
N VAL A 93 -1.96 -15.00 -2.44
CA VAL A 93 -0.56 -15.40 -2.68
C VAL A 93 0.10 -14.72 -3.88
N GLN A 94 -0.52 -14.70 -5.07
CA GLN A 94 0.03 -14.07 -6.28
C GLN A 94 0.11 -12.55 -6.16
N ASN A 95 -0.86 -11.93 -5.48
CA ASN A 95 -0.82 -10.49 -5.22
C ASN A 95 0.31 -10.16 -4.23
N ILE A 96 0.43 -10.95 -3.17
CA ILE A 96 1.49 -10.84 -2.15
C ILE A 96 2.88 -11.06 -2.77
N GLU A 97 3.05 -12.05 -3.65
CA GLU A 97 4.33 -12.32 -4.33
C GLU A 97 4.76 -11.15 -5.22
N VAL A 98 3.82 -10.54 -5.97
CA VAL A 98 4.12 -9.39 -6.82
C VAL A 98 4.50 -8.17 -5.97
N GLN A 99 3.77 -7.92 -4.88
CA GLN A 99 4.10 -6.83 -3.95
C GLN A 99 5.47 -7.06 -3.28
N LEU A 100 5.75 -8.29 -2.84
CA LEU A 100 7.01 -8.63 -2.20
C LEU A 100 8.21 -8.45 -3.14
N GLU A 101 8.09 -8.85 -4.41
CA GLU A 101 9.15 -8.65 -5.39
C GLU A 101 9.34 -7.18 -5.77
N ALA A 102 8.28 -6.36 -5.79
CA ALA A 102 8.41 -4.91 -5.93
C ALA A 102 9.16 -4.31 -4.73
N GLU A 103 8.74 -4.64 -3.51
CA GLU A 103 9.36 -4.11 -2.29
C GLU A 103 10.82 -4.56 -2.13
N LYS A 104 11.17 -5.78 -2.55
CA LYS A 104 12.57 -6.24 -2.58
C LYS A 104 13.44 -5.40 -3.52
N ARG A 105 12.92 -5.00 -4.68
CA ARG A 105 13.65 -4.14 -5.63
C ARG A 105 13.84 -2.75 -5.03
N ASP A 106 12.77 -2.17 -4.50
CA ASP A 106 12.82 -0.84 -3.88
C ASP A 106 13.77 -0.82 -2.67
N ASN A 107 13.76 -1.87 -1.86
CA ASN A 107 14.67 -2.03 -0.72
C ASN A 107 16.14 -2.16 -1.18
N ALA A 108 16.40 -2.89 -2.27
CA ALA A 108 17.73 -3.01 -2.85
C ALA A 108 18.24 -1.66 -3.35
N GLU A 109 17.40 -0.88 -4.05
CA GLU A 109 17.74 0.47 -4.50
C GLU A 109 18.02 1.41 -3.32
N LEU A 110 17.19 1.38 -2.27
CA LEU A 110 17.39 2.21 -1.09
C LEU A 110 18.72 1.86 -0.37
N ARG A 111 19.07 0.57 -0.30
CA ARG A 111 20.35 0.12 0.27
C ARG A 111 21.53 0.62 -0.56
N GLU A 112 21.40 0.61 -1.89
CA GLU A 112 22.44 1.14 -2.78
C GLU A 112 22.63 2.65 -2.58
N GLN A 113 21.54 3.42 -2.54
CA GLN A 113 21.59 4.86 -2.30
C GLN A 113 22.23 5.19 -0.93
N MET A 114 21.88 4.42 0.11
CA MET A 114 22.48 4.55 1.43
C MET A 114 23.99 4.27 1.41
N ALA A 115 24.44 3.25 0.67
CA ALA A 115 25.86 2.94 0.55
C ALA A 115 26.63 4.06 -0.18
N VAL A 116 26.06 4.60 -1.26
CA VAL A 116 26.64 5.72 -2.00
C VAL A 116 26.76 6.96 -1.12
N LEU A 117 25.68 7.31 -0.39
CA LEU A 117 25.68 8.47 0.50
C LEU A 117 26.67 8.30 1.65
N SER A 118 26.72 7.12 2.26
CA SER A 118 27.66 6.80 3.34
C SER A 118 29.10 6.96 2.89
N LYS A 119 29.46 6.44 1.70
CA LYS A 119 30.78 6.62 1.11
C LYS A 119 31.11 8.09 0.88
N LYS A 120 30.18 8.86 0.31
CA LYS A 120 30.36 10.30 0.05
C LYS A 120 30.59 11.09 1.35
N VAL A 121 29.84 10.78 2.41
CA VAL A 121 30.03 11.39 3.72
C VAL A 121 31.41 11.06 4.29
N GLN A 122 31.83 9.80 4.22
CA GLN A 122 33.15 9.38 4.70
C GLN A 122 34.29 10.08 3.94
N GLU A 123 34.21 10.17 2.61
CA GLU A 123 35.22 10.83 1.78
C GLU A 123 35.29 12.35 2.04
N THR A 124 34.14 12.99 2.20
CA THR A 124 34.05 14.42 2.52
C THR A 124 34.66 14.70 3.89
N GLU A 125 34.34 13.87 4.89
CA GLU A 125 34.87 14.03 6.25
C GLU A 125 36.38 13.78 6.30
N GLN A 126 36.89 12.76 5.60
CA GLN A 126 38.34 12.55 5.49
C GLN A 126 39.07 13.72 4.85
N THR A 127 38.48 14.32 3.81
CA THR A 127 39.06 15.49 3.14
C THR A 127 39.13 16.67 4.10
N ARG A 128 38.03 16.94 4.81
CA ARG A 128 37.95 18.00 5.83
C ARG A 128 38.99 17.82 6.94
N ILE A 129 39.20 16.59 7.42
CA ILE A 129 40.21 16.28 8.45
C ILE A 129 41.62 16.57 7.92
N LYS A 130 41.96 16.11 6.72
CA LYS A 130 43.28 16.35 6.10
C LYS A 130 43.55 17.85 5.92
N GLU A 131 42.58 18.60 5.42
CA GLU A 131 42.70 20.05 5.27
C GLU A 131 42.90 20.74 6.62
N GLN A 132 42.18 20.30 7.66
CA GLN A 132 42.33 20.83 9.02
C GLN A 132 43.71 20.55 9.62
N GLU A 133 44.26 19.36 9.41
CA GLU A 133 45.61 19.00 9.84
C GLU A 133 46.67 19.81 9.09
N GLU A 134 46.52 20.01 7.79
CA GLU A 134 47.44 20.82 6.99
C GLU A 134 47.43 22.28 7.43
N MET A 135 46.25 22.85 7.69
CA MET A 135 46.13 24.21 8.23
C MET A 135 46.80 24.35 9.59
N LYS A 136 46.59 23.38 10.51
CA LYS A 136 47.28 23.37 11.81
C LYS A 136 48.79 23.29 11.66
N ARG A 137 49.30 22.48 10.72
CA ARG A 137 50.73 22.36 10.45
C ARG A 137 51.32 23.69 9.95
N LYS A 138 50.65 24.34 8.99
CA LYS A 138 51.06 25.65 8.47
C LYS A 138 51.06 26.72 9.57
N GLN A 139 50.05 26.71 10.43
CA GLN A 139 49.98 27.64 11.57
C GLN A 139 51.16 27.43 12.52
N ALA A 140 51.43 26.18 12.92
CA ALA A 140 52.56 25.87 13.80
C ALA A 140 53.92 26.25 13.19
N GLU A 141 54.09 26.07 11.87
CA GLU A 141 55.29 26.50 11.16
C GLU A 141 55.45 28.02 11.16
N MET A 142 54.37 28.77 10.94
CA MET A 142 54.40 30.23 11.00
C MET A 142 54.70 30.73 12.42
N ASP A 143 54.06 30.15 13.44
CA ASP A 143 54.29 30.50 14.84
C ASP A 143 55.74 30.24 15.26
N ALA A 144 56.33 29.12 14.82
CA ALA A 144 57.74 28.81 15.06
C ALA A 144 58.68 29.84 14.39
N LYS A 145 58.40 30.22 13.13
CA LYS A 145 59.18 31.26 12.42
C LYS A 145 59.08 32.62 13.13
N LEU A 146 57.88 33.00 13.58
CA LEU A 146 57.67 34.23 14.35
C LEU A 146 58.46 34.22 15.66
N ALA A 147 58.46 33.11 16.40
CA ALA A 147 59.22 32.98 17.63
C ALA A 147 60.73 33.17 17.40
N ILE A 148 61.27 32.62 16.32
CA ILE A 148 62.68 32.81 15.92
C ILE A 148 62.97 34.29 15.67
N VAL A 149 62.16 34.95 14.84
CA VAL A 149 62.35 36.38 14.53
C VAL A 149 62.29 37.25 15.78
N LEU A 150 61.31 37.01 16.67
CA LEU A 150 61.19 37.75 17.93
C LEU A 150 62.38 37.51 18.88
N SER A 151 63.00 36.33 18.83
CA SER A 151 64.22 36.07 19.61
C SER A 151 65.44 36.86 19.11
N GLN A 152 65.51 37.13 17.80
CA GLN A 152 66.61 37.88 17.18
C GLN A 152 66.51 39.39 17.39
N ILE A 153 65.30 39.92 17.64
CA ILE A 153 65.05 41.37 17.81
C ILE A 153 65.15 41.80 19.28
N ARG A 154 65.34 40.87 20.23
CA ARG A 154 65.48 41.20 21.65
C ARG A 154 66.84 41.91 21.91
N PRO A 155 66.87 43.17 22.36
CA PRO A 155 68.12 43.84 22.68
C PRO A 155 68.71 43.29 23.99
N ASN A 156 70.05 43.20 24.06
CA ASN A 156 70.81 42.90 25.28
C ASN A 156 70.55 43.92 26.40
#